data_AF-A0AAD8YPI0-F1
#
_entry.id   AF-A0AAD8YPI0-F1
#
_cell.length_a   1.000
_cell.length_b   1.000
_cell.length_c   1.000
_cell.angle_alpha   90.00
_cell.angle_beta   90.00
_cell.angle_gamma   90.00
#
_symmetry.space_group_name_H-M   'P 1'
#
loop_
_entity.id
_entity.type
_entity.pdbx_description
1 polymer ?
#
loop_
_entity_poly.entity_id
_entity_poly.type
_entity_poly.pdbx_seq_one_letter_code
_entity_poly.pdbx_strand_id
1 'polypeptide(L)'
;MAARVLLRCASANLTYTLTRLSCTNMLSPARMLGRSCFKRDLSMTPRFCTALKYTDKHEWVRVEDGIGTVGISNFAQEALGDVVYCSLPDVGAKLSQSDEFGALESVKAASELYSPLTGEVTEVNHALSENPGLVNKSCYKDGWLIKMTVSVPEELDALMDEAAYEKYVRSIED
;
A
#
# COMPACT_ATOMS: atom_id res chain seq x y z
N MET A 1 -17.48 31.76 53.35
CA MET A 1 -18.79 31.54 52.70
C MET A 1 -18.56 30.51 51.61
N ALA A 2 -18.72 29.23 51.91
CA ALA A 2 -19.92 28.41 51.64
C ALA A 2 -20.01 28.08 50.13
N ALA A 3 -20.13 26.84 49.65
CA ALA A 3 -20.49 25.59 50.29
C ALA A 3 -19.95 24.40 49.47
N ARG A 4 -19.65 23.32 50.20
CA ARG A 4 -19.44 21.95 49.72
C ARG A 4 -20.77 21.37 49.24
N VAL A 5 -20.78 20.55 48.19
CA VAL A 5 -21.67 19.38 48.10
C VAL A 5 -20.95 18.25 47.37
N LEU A 6 -20.51 17.26 48.16
CA LEU A 6 -20.20 15.91 47.70
C LEU A 6 -21.51 15.13 47.65
N LEU A 7 -21.80 14.44 46.55
CA LEU A 7 -22.86 13.43 46.53
C LEU A 7 -22.23 12.04 46.36
N ARG A 8 -22.48 11.23 47.38
CA ARG A 8 -22.16 9.80 47.51
C ARG A 8 -23.30 8.95 46.94
N CYS A 9 -23.00 7.64 46.88
CA CYS A 9 -23.90 6.48 46.83
C CYS A 9 -24.24 5.99 45.41
N ALA A 10 -24.25 4.70 45.08
CA ALA A 10 -24.52 3.55 45.93
C ALA A 10 -23.80 2.26 45.45
N SER A 11 -23.49 1.44 46.45
CA SER A 11 -23.06 0.04 46.46
C SER A 11 -24.14 -0.95 46.00
N ALA A 12 -23.74 -2.11 45.45
CA ALA A 12 -24.22 -3.42 45.90
C ALA A 12 -23.43 -4.57 45.24
N ASN A 13 -22.57 -5.22 46.02
CA ASN A 13 -22.17 -6.61 45.84
C ASN A 13 -23.30 -7.50 46.38
N LEU A 14 -23.69 -8.55 45.68
CA LEU A 14 -24.45 -9.64 46.28
C LEU A 14 -24.08 -10.97 45.62
N THR A 15 -23.04 -11.58 46.18
CA THR A 15 -22.72 -13.00 46.09
C THR A 15 -23.75 -13.81 46.87
N TYR A 16 -24.34 -14.84 46.26
CA TYR A 16 -25.02 -15.91 46.98
C TYR A 16 -24.46 -17.27 46.56
N THR A 17 -24.12 -18.05 47.57
CA THR A 17 -23.56 -19.39 47.53
C THR A 17 -24.64 -20.48 47.71
N LEU A 18 -24.45 -21.56 46.96
CA LEU A 18 -24.64 -22.99 47.29
C LEU A 18 -25.97 -23.53 47.84
N THR A 19 -26.54 -24.52 47.12
CA THR A 19 -27.12 -25.78 47.65
C THR A 19 -27.31 -26.76 46.48
N ARG A 20 -26.58 -27.88 46.32
CA ARG A 20 -26.55 -29.21 46.96
C ARG A 20 -27.40 -30.30 46.23
N LEU A 21 -26.68 -31.33 45.77
CA LEU A 21 -26.98 -32.78 45.67
C LEU A 21 -27.86 -33.42 44.58
N SER A 22 -27.19 -34.34 43.86
CA SER A 22 -27.54 -35.71 43.42
C SER A 22 -28.85 -36.00 42.68
N CYS A 23 -28.74 -36.65 41.51
CA CYS A 23 -28.91 -38.11 41.39
C CYS A 23 -28.54 -38.66 40.00
N THR A 24 -28.31 -39.96 40.01
CA THR A 24 -27.75 -40.92 39.04
C THR A 24 -28.39 -41.04 37.65
N ASN A 25 -27.51 -41.38 36.68
CA ASN A 25 -27.67 -42.26 35.50
C ASN A 25 -28.97 -42.22 34.68
N MET A 26 -28.83 -41.99 33.37
CA MET A 26 -29.25 -42.96 32.34
C MET A 26 -28.43 -42.77 31.06
N LEU A 27 -27.77 -43.84 30.63
CA LEU A 27 -27.10 -44.01 29.33
C LEU A 27 -28.14 -44.37 28.26
N SER A 28 -28.06 -43.75 27.07
CA SER A 28 -28.32 -44.44 25.80
C SER A 28 -27.88 -43.65 24.56
N PRO A 29 -27.67 -44.34 23.42
CA PRO A 29 -26.66 -43.97 22.45
C PRO A 29 -27.19 -43.37 21.14
N ALA A 30 -26.24 -42.85 20.37
CA ALA A 30 -26.26 -42.65 18.92
C ALA A 30 -27.16 -41.53 18.38
N ARG A 31 -26.54 -40.48 17.82
CA ARG A 31 -26.47 -40.32 16.35
C ARG A 31 -25.71 -39.06 15.93
N MET A 32 -24.83 -39.30 14.97
CA MET A 32 -24.35 -38.37 13.94
C MET A 32 -23.53 -37.17 14.42
N LEU A 33 -22.21 -37.40 14.39
CA LEU A 33 -21.22 -36.38 14.07
C LEU A 33 -21.61 -35.71 12.75
N GLY A 34 -22.33 -34.59 12.85
CA GLY A 34 -22.34 -33.57 11.82
C GLY A 34 -20.93 -33.04 11.72
N ARG A 35 -20.12 -33.62 10.84
CA ARG A 35 -18.88 -33.01 10.36
C ARG A 35 -19.30 -31.72 9.68
N SER A 36 -19.30 -30.62 10.45
CA SER A 36 -19.22 -29.29 9.88
C SER A 36 -17.97 -29.31 9.01
N CYS A 37 -18.19 -29.25 7.71
CA CYS A 37 -17.14 -28.97 6.75
C CYS A 37 -16.58 -27.61 7.17
N PHE A 38 -15.47 -27.63 7.91
CA PHE A 38 -14.58 -26.49 8.04
C PHE A 38 -14.29 -26.05 6.61
N LYS A 39 -15.01 -25.01 6.15
CA LYS A 39 -14.63 -24.27 4.96
C LYS A 39 -13.23 -23.78 5.29
N ARG A 40 -12.23 -24.37 4.64
CA ARG A 40 -10.88 -23.84 4.66
C ARG A 40 -11.02 -22.44 4.09
N ASP A 41 -11.01 -21.46 4.98
CA ASP A 41 -10.75 -20.09 4.61
C ASP A 41 -9.32 -20.09 4.12
N LEU A 42 -9.16 -20.21 2.80
CA LEU A 42 -7.90 -19.98 2.14
C LEU A 42 -7.66 -18.48 2.30
N SER A 43 -6.96 -18.12 3.38
CA SER A 43 -6.31 -16.82 3.51
C SER A 43 -5.37 -16.69 2.31
N MET A 44 -5.90 -16.13 1.22
CA MET A 44 -5.13 -15.60 0.11
C MET A 44 -4.47 -14.35 0.64
N THR A 45 -3.33 -14.51 1.32
CA THR A 45 -2.42 -13.38 1.48
C THR A 45 -2.07 -12.91 0.06
N PRO A 46 -2.30 -11.63 -0.28
CA PRO A 46 -1.89 -11.13 -1.58
C PRO A 46 -0.38 -11.32 -1.67
N ARG A 47 0.06 -12.15 -2.63
CA ARG A 47 1.47 -12.24 -2.98
C ARG A 47 1.78 -10.95 -3.72
N PHE A 48 2.34 -9.97 -3.03
CA PHE A 48 2.89 -8.80 -3.68
C PHE A 48 3.87 -9.28 -4.77
N CYS A 49 3.53 -8.99 -6.01
CA CYS A 49 4.29 -9.42 -7.17
C CYS A 49 5.54 -8.53 -7.26
N THR A 50 6.71 -9.14 -7.27
CA THR A 50 8.01 -8.44 -7.39
C THR A 50 8.27 -7.91 -8.80
N ALA A 51 7.37 -8.17 -9.75
CA ALA A 51 7.47 -7.69 -11.12
C ALA A 51 7.16 -6.19 -11.20
N LEU A 52 7.73 -5.53 -12.21
CA LEU A 52 7.40 -4.14 -12.52
C LEU A 52 6.01 -4.05 -13.14
N LYS A 53 5.26 -3.07 -12.67
CA LYS A 53 3.99 -2.62 -13.23
C LYS A 53 4.15 -1.20 -13.74
N TYR A 54 3.40 -0.85 -14.79
CA TYR A 54 3.54 0.42 -15.50
C TYR A 54 2.22 1.14 -15.66
N THR A 55 2.27 2.46 -15.63
CA THR A 55 1.16 3.37 -15.95
C THR A 55 1.21 3.78 -17.42
N ASP A 56 0.12 4.35 -17.92
CA ASP A 56 0.05 5.01 -19.23
C ASP A 56 0.86 6.32 -19.30
N LYS A 57 1.21 6.86 -18.13
CA LYS A 57 2.04 8.05 -17.91
C LYS A 57 3.54 7.74 -17.79
N HIS A 58 3.94 6.49 -18.04
CA HIS A 58 5.33 6.03 -18.08
C HIS A 58 6.05 5.98 -16.73
N GLU A 59 5.31 5.98 -15.62
CA GLU A 59 5.83 5.59 -14.31
C GLU A 59 5.79 4.06 -14.15
N TRP A 60 6.70 3.55 -13.31
CA TRP A 60 6.71 2.16 -12.88
C TRP A 60 6.53 2.06 -11.37
N VAL A 61 5.95 0.95 -10.94
CA VAL A 61 5.88 0.54 -9.54
C VAL A 61 6.35 -0.90 -9.38
N ARG A 62 7.11 -1.16 -8.33
CA ARG A 62 7.50 -2.50 -7.89
C ARG A 62 7.06 -2.69 -6.45
N VAL A 63 6.29 -3.74 -6.17
CA VAL A 63 5.78 -3.98 -4.82
C VAL A 63 6.49 -5.15 -4.16
N GLU A 64 7.20 -4.86 -3.08
CA GLU A 64 7.92 -5.84 -2.27
C GLU A 64 7.47 -5.67 -0.81
N ASP A 65 7.00 -6.75 -0.18
CA ASP A 65 6.55 -6.75 1.22
C ASP A 65 5.51 -5.65 1.57
N GLY A 66 4.65 -5.30 0.61
CA GLY A 66 3.61 -4.27 0.76
C GLY A 66 4.09 -2.83 0.59
N ILE A 67 5.35 -2.63 0.22
CA ILE A 67 5.93 -1.33 -0.13
C ILE A 67 6.09 -1.23 -1.64
N GLY A 68 5.43 -0.25 -2.23
CA GLY A 68 5.57 0.12 -3.63
C GLY A 68 6.73 1.11 -3.82
N THR A 69 7.77 0.69 -4.53
CA THR A 69 8.82 1.60 -5.02
C THR A 69 8.39 2.16 -6.37
N VAL A 70 8.41 3.47 -6.53
CA VAL A 70 7.93 4.17 -7.71
C VAL A 70 9.07 4.92 -8.40
N GLY A 71 9.07 4.93 -9.73
CA GLY A 71 9.99 5.75 -10.54
C GLY A 71 9.47 5.96 -11.97
N ILE A 72 10.30 6.55 -12.83
CA ILE A 72 9.96 6.71 -14.26
C ILE A 72 10.69 5.70 -15.14
N SER A 73 10.08 5.33 -16.26
CA SER A 73 10.64 4.36 -17.19
C SER A 73 11.82 4.92 -18.01
N ASN A 74 12.55 4.03 -18.69
CA ASN A 74 13.62 4.44 -19.61
C ASN A 74 13.11 5.33 -20.76
N PHE A 75 11.93 5.04 -21.29
CA PHE A 75 11.30 5.85 -22.32
C PHE A 75 11.02 7.28 -21.83
N ALA A 76 10.49 7.42 -20.62
CA ALA A 76 10.20 8.73 -20.04
C ALA A 76 11.47 9.57 -19.84
N GLN A 77 12.54 8.99 -19.29
CA GLN A 77 13.78 9.75 -19.06
C GLN A 77 14.46 10.16 -20.38
N GLU A 78 14.40 9.33 -21.42
CA GLU A 78 14.91 9.66 -22.75
C GLU A 78 14.13 10.84 -23.38
N ALA A 79 12.79 10.83 -23.24
CA ALA A 79 11.94 11.90 -23.72
C ALA A 79 12.17 13.23 -22.96
N LEU A 80 12.37 13.16 -21.64
CA LEU A 80 12.73 14.33 -20.82
C LEU A 80 14.12 14.87 -21.17
N GLY A 81 15.09 13.99 -21.43
CA GLY A 81 16.50 14.34 -21.52
C GLY A 81 17.14 14.52 -20.13
N ASP A 82 18.24 15.27 -20.06
CA ASP A 82 19.05 15.39 -18.85
C ASP A 82 18.27 16.09 -17.72
N VAL A 83 17.92 15.33 -16.69
CA VAL A 83 17.16 15.80 -15.52
C VAL A 83 18.08 16.64 -14.65
N VAL A 84 17.61 17.85 -14.33
CA VAL A 84 18.35 18.85 -13.53
C VAL A 84 17.70 19.13 -12.19
N TYR A 85 16.43 18.78 -12.02
CA TYR A 85 15.71 19.00 -10.78
C TYR A 85 14.57 17.99 -10.58
N CYS A 86 14.35 17.61 -9.32
CA CYS A 86 13.28 16.71 -8.89
C CYS A 86 12.52 17.35 -7.72
N SER A 87 11.23 17.60 -7.92
CA SER A 87 10.29 17.99 -6.86
C SER A 87 9.58 16.74 -6.36
N LEU A 88 9.82 16.36 -5.11
CA LEU A 88 9.24 15.16 -4.48
C LEU A 88 8.44 15.56 -3.23
N PRO A 89 7.42 14.76 -2.84
CA PRO A 89 6.57 15.06 -1.69
C PRO A 89 7.31 14.81 -0.38
N ASP A 90 6.72 15.24 0.74
CA ASP A 90 7.23 14.88 2.06
C ASP A 90 6.87 13.44 2.44
N VAL A 91 7.72 12.81 3.26
CA VAL A 91 7.37 11.54 3.91
C VAL A 91 6.14 11.73 4.79
N GLY A 92 5.18 10.81 4.69
CA GLY A 92 3.88 10.87 5.35
C GLY A 92 2.77 11.52 4.50
N ALA A 93 3.08 12.01 3.29
CA ALA A 93 2.07 12.46 2.34
C ALA A 93 1.14 11.32 1.94
N LYS A 94 -0.17 11.58 1.93
CA LYS A 94 -1.19 10.65 1.45
C LYS A 94 -1.52 10.94 0.00
N LEU A 95 -1.43 9.92 -0.84
CA LEU A 95 -1.66 10.00 -2.27
C LEU A 95 -2.76 9.02 -2.64
N SER A 96 -3.67 9.44 -3.50
CA SER A 96 -4.61 8.56 -4.20
C SER A 96 -4.01 8.15 -5.53
N GLN A 97 -4.50 7.06 -6.12
CA GLN A 97 -4.13 6.72 -7.49
C GLN A 97 -4.42 7.91 -8.43
N SER A 98 -3.45 8.20 -9.30
CA SER A 98 -3.44 9.35 -10.22
C SER A 98 -3.38 10.74 -9.56
N ASP A 99 -3.11 10.85 -8.26
CA ASP A 99 -2.78 12.14 -7.66
C ASP A 99 -1.38 12.58 -8.10
N GLU A 100 -1.24 13.86 -8.45
CA GLU A 100 0.06 14.48 -8.68
C GLU A 100 0.83 14.54 -7.35
N PHE A 101 2.05 14.03 -7.34
CA PHE A 101 2.90 14.04 -6.14
C PHE A 101 4.18 14.85 -6.30
N GLY A 102 4.53 15.24 -7.52
CA GLY A 102 5.80 15.89 -7.81
C GLY A 102 6.00 16.19 -9.27
N ALA A 103 7.22 16.62 -9.61
CA ALA A 103 7.60 16.93 -10.98
C ALA A 103 9.10 16.68 -11.21
N LEU A 104 9.45 16.33 -12.46
CA LEU A 104 10.83 16.29 -12.95
C LEU A 104 11.04 17.41 -13.96
N GLU A 105 12.13 18.13 -13.81
CA GLU A 105 12.54 19.17 -14.75
C GLU A 105 13.87 18.82 -15.39
N SER A 106 13.94 19.02 -16.70
CA SER A 106 15.12 18.87 -17.52
C SER A 106 15.46 20.19 -18.21
N VAL A 107 16.57 20.22 -18.95
CA VAL A 107 16.91 21.37 -19.81
C VAL A 107 16.00 21.51 -21.04
N LYS A 108 15.14 20.52 -21.30
CA LYS A 108 14.27 20.45 -22.49
C LYS A 108 12.79 20.53 -22.18
N ALA A 109 12.36 19.98 -21.03
CA ALA A 109 10.97 19.79 -20.69
C ALA A 109 10.79 19.73 -19.16
N ALA A 110 9.53 19.83 -18.73
CA ALA A 110 9.12 19.47 -17.38
C ALA A 110 7.95 18.48 -17.49
N SER A 111 7.92 17.48 -16.60
CA SER A 111 6.81 16.54 -16.50
C SER A 111 6.37 16.42 -15.06
N GLU A 112 5.06 16.51 -14.86
CA GLU A 112 4.38 16.14 -13.62
C GLU A 112 4.50 14.62 -13.40
N LEU A 113 4.45 14.21 -12.15
CA LEU A 113 4.54 12.81 -11.70
C LEU A 113 3.26 12.41 -10.99
N TYR A 114 2.69 11.28 -11.39
CA TYR A 114 1.41 10.80 -10.88
C TYR A 114 1.56 9.50 -10.09
N SER A 115 0.83 9.40 -8.98
CA SER A 115 0.91 8.23 -8.11
C SER A 115 0.27 7.02 -8.80
N PRO A 116 0.97 5.88 -8.96
CA PRO A 116 0.39 4.70 -9.60
C PRO A 116 -0.66 4.01 -8.72
N LEU A 117 -0.58 4.21 -7.39
CA LEU A 117 -1.41 3.53 -6.38
C LEU A 117 -1.84 4.51 -5.29
N THR A 118 -2.86 4.13 -4.54
CA THR A 118 -3.33 4.81 -3.34
C THR A 118 -2.54 4.35 -2.12
N GLY A 119 -1.98 5.29 -1.36
CA GLY A 119 -1.23 5.01 -0.14
C GLY A 119 -0.54 6.21 0.50
N GLU A 120 0.42 5.92 1.38
CA GLU A 120 1.20 6.92 2.12
C GLU A 120 2.68 6.78 1.78
N VAL A 121 3.34 7.91 1.51
CA VAL A 121 4.78 7.98 1.21
C VAL A 121 5.58 7.61 2.45
N THR A 122 6.38 6.55 2.36
CA THR A 122 7.22 6.05 3.46
C THR A 122 8.67 6.51 3.34
N GLU A 123 9.15 6.75 2.13
CA GLU A 123 10.54 7.13 1.88
C GLU A 123 10.64 7.94 0.59
N VAL A 124 11.59 8.87 0.51
CA VAL A 124 11.89 9.65 -0.68
C VAL A 124 13.38 9.55 -1.00
N ASN A 125 13.74 9.57 -2.29
CA ASN A 125 15.13 9.41 -2.69
C ASN A 125 15.91 10.73 -2.55
N HIS A 126 16.48 10.94 -1.37
CA HIS A 126 17.29 12.14 -1.09
C HIS A 126 18.54 12.27 -1.95
N ALA A 127 19.02 11.19 -2.60
CA ALA A 127 20.17 11.26 -3.48
C ALA A 127 19.89 12.11 -4.74
N LEU A 128 18.62 12.26 -5.13
CA LEU A 128 18.23 13.04 -6.30
C LEU A 128 18.39 14.55 -6.11
N SER A 129 18.42 15.04 -4.87
CA SER A 129 18.69 16.46 -4.58
C SER A 129 20.12 16.86 -4.90
N GLU A 130 21.08 15.93 -4.77
CA GLU A 130 22.49 16.17 -5.09
C GLU A 130 22.84 15.69 -6.50
N ASN A 131 22.18 14.63 -6.98
CA ASN A 131 22.46 14.01 -8.27
C ASN A 131 21.18 13.61 -9.01
N PRO A 132 20.44 14.58 -9.57
CA PRO A 132 19.20 14.31 -10.31
C PRO A 132 19.42 13.44 -11.55
N GLY A 133 20.63 13.45 -12.13
CA GLY A 133 21.01 12.60 -13.27
C GLY A 133 21.00 11.09 -12.98
N LEU A 134 20.80 10.66 -11.73
CA LEU A 134 20.53 9.24 -11.42
C LEU A 134 19.24 8.75 -12.11
N VAL A 135 18.26 9.63 -12.31
CA VAL A 135 17.04 9.29 -13.05
C VAL A 135 17.37 8.86 -14.47
N ASN A 136 18.32 9.53 -15.15
CA ASN A 136 18.75 9.16 -16.50
C ASN A 136 19.64 7.90 -16.51
N LYS A 137 20.54 7.74 -15.52
CA LYS A 137 21.55 6.67 -15.52
C LYS A 137 21.03 5.32 -15.00
N SER A 138 20.11 5.36 -14.04
CA SER A 138 19.69 4.20 -13.24
C SER A 138 18.18 4.24 -12.93
N CYS A 139 17.33 4.55 -13.91
CA CYS A 139 15.88 4.76 -13.71
C CYS A 139 15.14 3.63 -12.96
N TYR A 140 15.55 2.37 -13.13
CA TYR A 140 14.95 1.20 -12.45
C TYR A 140 15.70 0.73 -11.19
N LYS A 141 16.78 1.42 -10.81
CA LYS A 141 17.64 1.10 -9.67
C LYS A 141 17.78 2.33 -8.78
N ASP A 142 18.89 3.05 -8.88
CA ASP A 142 19.21 4.20 -8.01
C ASP A 142 18.37 5.45 -8.29
N GLY A 143 17.66 5.49 -9.42
CA GLY A 143 16.79 6.59 -9.86
C GLY A 143 15.33 6.44 -9.45
N TRP A 144 15.00 5.60 -8.46
CA TRP A 144 13.67 5.56 -7.85
C TRP A 144 13.33 6.91 -7.21
N LEU A 145 12.04 7.27 -7.16
CA LEU A 145 11.59 8.59 -6.72
C LEU A 145 11.08 8.54 -5.29
N ILE A 146 10.07 7.69 -5.05
CA ILE A 146 9.43 7.52 -3.75
C ILE A 146 9.20 6.05 -3.46
N LYS A 147 9.06 5.72 -2.17
CA LYS A 147 8.44 4.48 -1.71
C LYS A 147 7.16 4.83 -0.97
N MET A 148 6.14 4.01 -1.15
CA MET A 148 4.85 4.20 -0.52
C MET A 148 4.24 2.88 -0.05
N THR A 149 3.34 2.96 0.92
CA THR A 149 2.46 1.84 1.26
C THR A 149 1.43 1.61 0.15
N VAL A 150 0.94 0.38 0.03
CA VAL A 150 -0.16 0.05 -0.88
C VAL A 150 -1.44 -0.14 -0.06
N SER A 151 -2.34 0.84 -0.10
CA SER A 151 -3.61 0.77 0.65
C SER A 151 -4.70 0.00 -0.10
N VAL A 152 -4.66 0.02 -1.43
CA VAL A 152 -5.67 -0.59 -2.32
C VAL A 152 -4.96 -1.53 -3.30
N PRO A 153 -4.71 -2.81 -2.94
CA PRO A 153 -3.94 -3.73 -3.77
C PRO A 153 -4.58 -4.04 -5.12
N GLU A 154 -5.90 -3.96 -5.26
CA GLU A 154 -6.60 -4.19 -6.53
C GLU A 154 -6.22 -3.19 -7.64
N GLU A 155 -5.69 -2.02 -7.29
CA GLU A 155 -5.21 -1.04 -8.26
C GLU A 155 -4.00 -1.56 -9.08
N LEU A 156 -3.23 -2.52 -8.54
CA LEU A 156 -2.12 -3.16 -9.26
C LEU A 156 -2.56 -3.97 -10.47
N ASP A 157 -3.78 -4.51 -10.44
CA ASP A 157 -4.33 -5.33 -11.52
C ASP A 157 -4.73 -4.47 -12.72
N ALA A 158 -4.99 -3.17 -12.51
CA ALA A 158 -5.26 -2.20 -13.57
C ALA A 158 -3.99 -1.75 -14.31
N LEU A 159 -2.81 -1.91 -13.71
CA LEU A 159 -1.55 -1.50 -14.29
C LEU A 159 -1.01 -2.51 -15.31
N MET A 160 -0.32 -1.98 -16.32
CA MET A 160 0.30 -2.77 -17.37
C MET A 160 1.45 -3.60 -16.80
N ASP A 161 1.60 -4.83 -17.28
CA ASP A 161 2.85 -5.56 -17.14
C ASP A 161 3.89 -5.07 -18.17
N GLU A 162 5.12 -5.56 -18.03
CA GLU A 162 6.24 -5.18 -18.91
C GLU A 162 5.93 -5.46 -20.39
N ALA A 163 5.33 -6.61 -20.71
CA ALA A 163 5.02 -6.98 -22.09
C ALA A 163 3.89 -6.11 -22.70
N ALA A 164 2.91 -5.69 -21.91
CA ALA A 164 1.88 -4.74 -22.32
C ALA A 164 2.48 -3.34 -22.51
N TYR A 165 3.36 -2.91 -21.60
CA TYR A 165 4.02 -1.61 -21.67
C TYR A 165 4.94 -1.48 -22.89
N GLU A 166 5.72 -2.50 -23.23
CA GLU A 166 6.55 -2.51 -24.45
C GLU A 166 5.71 -2.34 -25.72
N LYS A 167 4.55 -3.00 -25.79
CA LYS A 167 3.62 -2.84 -26.92
C LYS A 167 3.02 -1.43 -26.96
N TYR A 168 2.69 -0.87 -25.80
CA TYR A 168 2.17 0.50 -25.68
C TYR A 168 3.20 1.51 -26.18
N VAL A 169 4.44 1.44 -25.70
CA VAL A 169 5.53 2.32 -26.15
C VAL A 169 5.75 2.21 -27.66
N ARG A 170 5.83 0.98 -28.19
CA ARG A 170 5.99 0.79 -29.65
C ARG A 170 4.86 1.42 -30.46
N SER A 171 3.63 1.40 -29.95
CA SER A 171 2.47 2.01 -30.63
C SER A 171 2.48 3.54 -30.63
N ILE A 172 3.31 4.18 -29.81
CA ILE A 172 3.47 5.65 -29.76
C ILE A 172 4.59 6.09 -30.73
N GLU A 173 5.56 5.23 -31.02
CA GLU A 173 6.67 5.51 -31.93
C GLU A 173 6.31 5.40 -33.42
N ASP A 174 5.22 4.70 -33.73
CA ASP A 174 4.67 4.51 -35.09
C ASP A 174 3.73 5.67 -35.52
#